data_AF-A0A2Z2LE90-F1
#
_entry.id   AF-A0A2Z2LE90-F1
#
_cell.length_a   1.000
_cell.length_b   1.000
_cell.length_c   1.000
_cell.angle_alpha   90.00
_cell.angle_beta   90.00
_cell.angle_gamma   90.00
#
_symmetry.space_group_name_H-M   'P 1'
#
loop_
_entity.id
_entity.type
_entity.pdbx_description
1 polymer ?
#
loop_
_entity_poly.entity_id
_entity_poly.type
_entity_poly.pdbx_seq_one_letter_code
_entity_poly.pdbx_strand_id
1 'polypeptide(L)'
;MSGYLDRAPVLLGEFVALCRKYIEDLALHTLHKETCIIIGSVEQKDAQPCEVIYLLSNGTVQTLMHIPKYLCDTQSCTTFRVNGLEAALLIEGNSEDVTISSGVDLLILMGQSIHGWPDVLSYCMKLSGKFGAQLAYVNLLGGYESQVFPGGSLVCDDAKVCLSSK
;
A
#
# COMPACT_ATOMS: atom_id res chain seq x y z
N MET A 1 1.96 9.29 -13.40
CA MET A 1 2.02 8.27 -12.34
C MET A 1 3.03 7.21 -12.76
N SER A 2 3.87 6.74 -11.84
CA SER A 2 5.06 5.93 -12.16
C SER A 2 4.75 4.50 -12.63
N GLY A 3 3.59 3.95 -12.26
CA GLY A 3 3.36 2.50 -12.38
C GLY A 3 4.23 1.72 -11.39
N TYR A 4 4.32 0.40 -11.58
CA TYR A 4 5.23 -0.47 -10.84
C TYR A 4 6.52 -0.65 -11.63
N LEU A 5 7.65 -0.25 -11.05
CA LEU A 5 8.88 -0.03 -11.78
C LEU A 5 10.00 -0.95 -11.29
N ASP A 6 9.75 -2.25 -11.13
CA ASP A 6 10.74 -3.23 -10.66
C ASP A 6 12.09 -3.10 -11.39
N ARG A 7 12.05 -3.12 -12.74
CA ARG A 7 13.23 -3.16 -13.63
C ARG A 7 13.51 -1.88 -14.43
N ALA A 8 12.82 -0.78 -14.14
CA ALA A 8 12.99 0.44 -14.91
C ALA A 8 14.44 0.98 -14.79
N PRO A 9 15.02 1.52 -15.88
CA PRO A 9 16.35 2.12 -15.83
C PRO A 9 16.38 3.23 -14.78
N VAL A 10 17.56 3.44 -14.18
CA VAL A 10 17.86 4.43 -13.13
C VAL A 10 16.94 5.64 -13.26
N LEU A 11 16.04 5.81 -12.29
CA LEU A 11 15.06 6.88 -12.28
C LEU A 11 15.80 8.22 -12.36
N LEU A 12 15.73 8.87 -13.52
CA LEU A 12 16.35 10.16 -13.76
C LEU A 12 15.65 11.22 -12.91
N GLY A 13 16.40 12.21 -12.42
CA GLY A 13 15.90 13.23 -11.49
C GLY A 13 14.65 13.96 -12.01
N GLU A 14 14.54 14.18 -13.32
CA GLU A 14 13.35 14.82 -13.94
C GLU A 14 12.08 13.96 -13.80
N PHE A 15 12.19 12.64 -13.92
CA PHE A 15 11.05 11.74 -13.76
C PHE A 15 10.55 11.72 -12.32
N VAL A 16 11.47 11.68 -11.36
CA VAL A 16 11.13 11.73 -9.93
C VAL A 16 10.50 13.08 -9.58
N ALA A 17 11.07 14.19 -10.07
CA ALA A 17 10.52 15.52 -9.88
C ALA A 17 9.11 15.65 -10.48
N LEU A 18 8.88 15.07 -11.66
CA LEU A 18 7.56 15.05 -12.30
C LEU A 18 6.55 14.23 -11.48
N CYS A 19 6.95 13.05 -10.98
CA CYS A 19 6.10 12.26 -10.09
C CYS A 19 5.74 13.05 -8.83
N ARG A 20 6.73 13.70 -8.20
CA ARG A 20 6.51 14.53 -7.02
C ARG A 20 5.52 15.67 -7.28
N LYS A 21 5.67 16.38 -8.40
CA LYS A 21 4.73 17.43 -8.80
C LYS A 21 3.31 16.90 -8.94
N TYR A 22 3.10 15.75 -9.60
CA TYR A 22 1.76 15.18 -9.74
C TYR A 22 1.16 14.75 -8.39
N ILE A 23 1.97 14.29 -7.45
CA ILE A 23 1.51 13.97 -6.09
C ILE A 23 1.05 15.24 -5.36
N GLU A 24 1.81 16.34 -5.48
CA GLU A 24 1.46 17.63 -4.89
C GLU A 24 0.18 18.20 -5.51
N ASP A 25 0.06 18.17 -6.84
CA ASP A 25 -1.15 18.58 -7.56
C ASP A 25 -2.35 17.73 -7.12
N LEU A 26 -2.19 16.40 -7.01
CA LEU A 26 -3.24 15.49 -6.55
C LEU A 26 -3.66 15.77 -5.10
N ALA A 27 -2.73 16.16 -4.23
CA ALA A 27 -3.04 16.50 -2.85
C ALA A 27 -3.98 17.70 -2.76
N LEU A 28 -3.84 18.70 -3.64
CA LEU A 28 -4.73 19.87 -3.68
C LEU A 28 -6.20 19.50 -3.93
N HIS A 29 -6.47 18.38 -4.60
CA HIS A 29 -7.84 17.87 -4.80
C HIS A 29 -8.48 17.34 -3.50
N THR A 30 -7.71 17.13 -2.44
CA THR A 30 -8.20 16.75 -1.11
C THR A 30 -8.50 17.95 -0.21
N LEU A 31 -8.20 19.18 -0.65
CA LEU A 31 -8.40 20.39 0.14
C LEU A 31 -9.88 20.60 0.49
N HIS A 32 -10.17 20.77 1.78
CA HIS A 32 -11.54 20.89 2.31
C HIS A 32 -12.47 19.72 1.93
N LYS A 33 -11.91 18.53 1.69
CA LYS A 33 -12.65 17.29 1.46
C LYS A 33 -12.51 16.36 2.66
N GLU A 34 -13.54 15.57 2.92
CA GLU A 34 -13.51 14.46 3.88
C GLU A 34 -12.91 13.19 3.25
N THR A 35 -11.97 13.36 2.32
CA THR A 35 -11.35 12.27 1.57
C THR A 35 -9.84 12.40 1.68
N CYS A 36 -9.19 11.28 1.95
CA CYS A 36 -7.74 11.14 1.85
C CYS A 36 -7.39 10.13 0.75
N ILE A 37 -6.15 10.20 0.28
CA ILE A 37 -5.64 9.31 -0.76
C ILE A 37 -4.36 8.68 -0.25
N ILE A 38 -4.26 7.36 -0.35
CA ILE A 38 -3.01 6.64 -0.13
C ILE A 38 -2.48 6.22 -1.50
N ILE A 39 -1.22 6.53 -1.78
CA ILE A 39 -0.68 6.37 -3.13
C ILE A 39 0.81 6.04 -3.11
N GLY A 40 1.18 5.04 -3.91
CA GLY A 40 2.57 4.68 -4.18
C GLY A 40 3.18 5.56 -5.26
N SER A 41 4.48 5.85 -5.12
CA SER A 41 5.27 6.60 -6.09
C SER A 41 6.75 6.21 -5.94
N VAL A 42 7.64 6.99 -6.54
CA VAL A 42 9.09 6.86 -6.43
C VAL A 42 9.74 8.15 -5.97
N GLU A 43 10.79 8.03 -5.16
CA GLU A 43 11.65 9.12 -4.70
C GLU A 43 13.13 8.75 -4.86
N GLN A 44 14.01 9.74 -4.75
CA GLN A 44 15.43 9.53 -4.47
C GLN A 44 15.73 9.94 -3.04
N LYS A 45 16.28 9.01 -2.25
CA LYS A 45 16.74 9.25 -0.88
C LYS A 45 18.20 8.81 -0.78
N ASP A 46 19.08 9.69 -0.33
CA ASP A 46 20.52 9.41 -0.21
C ASP A 46 21.14 8.87 -1.51
N ALA A 47 20.74 9.44 -2.65
CA ALA A 47 21.12 9.02 -4.01
C ALA A 47 20.69 7.59 -4.41
N GLN A 48 19.78 6.97 -3.66
CA GLN A 48 19.17 5.67 -3.97
C GLN A 48 17.71 5.81 -4.38
N PRO A 49 17.24 5.05 -5.38
CA PRO A 49 15.81 4.99 -5.70
C PRO A 49 15.06 4.27 -4.59
N CYS A 50 13.99 4.90 -4.12
CA CYS A 50 13.07 4.34 -3.14
C CYS A 50 11.67 4.27 -3.73
N GLU A 51 10.96 3.19 -3.44
CA GLU A 51 9.52 3.21 -3.47
C GLU A 51 9.04 4.01 -2.25
N VAL A 52 8.00 4.81 -2.43
CA VAL A 52 7.47 5.68 -1.38
C VAL A 52 5.97 5.60 -1.40
N ILE A 53 5.36 5.59 -0.21
CA ILE A 53 3.91 5.68 -0.08
C ILE A 53 3.57 6.97 0.65
N TYR A 54 2.62 7.71 0.10
CA TYR A 54 2.12 8.94 0.69
C TYR A 54 0.68 8.81 1.14
N LEU A 55 0.35 9.59 2.18
CA LEU A 55 -0.99 10.00 2.53
C LEU A 55 -1.20 11.44 2.04
N LEU A 56 -2.20 11.64 1.20
CA LEU A 56 -2.64 12.95 0.76
C LEU A 56 -3.92 13.30 1.51
N SER A 57 -3.92 14.40 2.26
CA SER A 57 -5.08 14.81 3.05
C SER A 57 -5.10 16.32 3.23
N ASN A 58 -6.28 16.91 3.06
CA ASN A 58 -6.53 18.35 3.24
C ASN A 58 -5.50 19.26 2.54
N GLY A 59 -5.14 18.93 1.30
CA GLY A 59 -4.18 19.71 0.51
C GLY A 59 -2.71 19.44 0.84
N THR A 60 -2.39 18.49 1.73
CA THR A 60 -1.03 18.20 2.20
C THR A 60 -0.55 16.81 1.76
N VAL A 61 0.76 16.66 1.66
CA VAL A 61 1.44 15.39 1.36
C VAL A 61 2.24 14.95 2.59
N GLN A 62 1.88 13.80 3.15
CA GLN A 62 2.64 13.14 4.21
C GLN A 62 3.26 11.85 3.67
N THR A 63 4.55 11.64 3.91
CA THR A 63 5.18 10.35 3.62
C THR A 63 4.85 9.34 4.72
N LEU A 64 4.31 8.18 4.33
CA LEU A 64 4.02 7.07 5.22
C LEU A 64 5.18 6.06 5.26
N MET A 65 5.78 5.75 4.11
CA MET A 65 6.88 4.78 4.02
C MET A 65 7.92 5.18 2.99
N HIS A 66 9.18 4.87 3.29
CA HIS A 66 10.27 4.79 2.32
C HIS A 66 10.75 3.35 2.27
N ILE A 67 10.72 2.74 1.09
CA ILE A 67 11.13 1.35 0.86
C ILE A 67 12.31 1.39 -0.09
N PRO A 68 13.56 1.29 0.42
CA PRO A 68 14.73 1.26 -0.43
C PRO A 68 14.73 -0.01 -1.27
N LYS A 69 14.92 0.11 -2.59
CA LYS A 69 14.86 -1.04 -3.50
C LYS A 69 15.85 -2.15 -3.19
N TYR A 70 16.99 -1.81 -2.58
CA TYR A 70 18.01 -2.78 -2.19
C TYR A 70 17.66 -3.55 -0.90
N LEU A 71 16.58 -3.18 -0.20
CA LEU A 71 16.10 -3.79 1.04
C LEU A 71 14.70 -4.40 0.87
N CYS A 72 14.42 -5.05 -0.27
CA CYS A 72 13.13 -5.68 -0.56
C CYS A 72 12.58 -6.58 0.58
N ASP A 73 13.44 -7.08 1.46
CA ASP A 73 13.08 -7.97 2.57
C ASP A 73 12.88 -7.27 3.93
N THR A 74 12.82 -5.93 3.97
CA THR A 74 12.58 -5.21 5.24
C THR A 74 11.10 -5.02 5.53
N GLN A 75 10.68 -5.52 6.70
CA GLN A 75 9.33 -5.37 7.25
C GLN A 75 8.88 -3.90 7.17
N SER A 76 7.96 -3.61 6.25
CA SER A 76 7.48 -2.25 6.00
C SER A 76 6.03 -2.15 6.46
N CYS A 77 5.86 -1.77 7.73
CA CYS A 77 4.57 -1.45 8.31
C CYS A 77 4.64 -0.04 8.91
N THR A 78 3.57 0.72 8.74
CA THR A 78 3.38 2.02 9.40
C THR A 78 1.95 2.16 9.82
N THR A 79 1.73 2.81 10.95
CA THR A 79 0.40 3.24 11.37
C THR A 79 0.22 4.72 11.09
N PHE A 80 -1.02 5.13 10.86
CA PHE A 80 -1.38 6.52 10.68
C PHE A 80 -2.86 6.70 11.06
N ARG A 81 -3.23 7.94 11.35
CA ARG A 81 -4.57 8.28 11.82
C ARG A 81 -5.21 9.31 10.91
N VAL A 82 -6.43 9.05 10.47
CA VAL A 82 -7.24 9.98 9.67
C VAL A 82 -8.64 10.07 10.27
N ASN A 83 -9.08 11.29 10.60
CA ASN A 83 -10.43 11.53 11.14
C ASN A 83 -10.82 10.65 12.34
N GLY A 84 -9.83 10.23 13.15
CA GLY A 84 -10.05 9.37 14.31
C GLY A 84 -9.94 7.86 14.04
N LEU A 85 -9.91 7.43 12.78
CA LEU A 85 -9.64 6.06 12.37
C LEU A 85 -8.14 5.78 12.48
N GLU A 86 -7.77 4.74 13.23
CA GLU A 86 -6.41 4.22 13.29
C GLU A 86 -6.23 3.16 12.20
N ALA A 87 -5.32 3.40 11.25
CA ALA A 87 -5.05 2.49 10.15
C ALA A 87 -3.60 2.00 10.18
N ALA A 88 -3.38 0.75 9.80
CA ALA A 88 -2.04 0.24 9.51
C ALA A 88 -1.92 -0.09 8.02
N LEU A 89 -0.82 0.33 7.43
CA LEU A 89 -0.47 0.06 6.04
C LEU A 89 0.65 -0.98 6.00
N LEU A 90 0.49 -1.98 5.15
CA LEU A 90 1.45 -3.05 4.89
C LEU A 90 1.67 -3.23 3.40
N ILE A 91 2.84 -3.77 3.06
CA ILE A 91 3.20 -4.21 1.71
C ILE A 91 3.12 -5.73 1.63
N GLU A 92 2.49 -6.24 0.58
CA GLU A 92 2.42 -7.68 0.28
C GLU A 92 3.81 -8.30 0.18
N GLY A 93 3.98 -9.49 0.76
CA GLY A 93 5.27 -10.19 0.86
C GLY A 93 6.01 -9.97 2.19
N ASN A 94 5.65 -8.90 2.93
CA ASN A 94 6.33 -8.53 4.17
C ASN A 94 5.46 -8.64 5.44
N SER A 95 4.31 -9.33 5.39
CA SER A 95 3.27 -9.19 6.43
C SER A 95 3.15 -10.34 7.45
N GLU A 96 3.79 -11.51 7.25
CA GLU A 96 3.57 -12.67 8.13
C GLU A 96 4.13 -12.46 9.55
N ASP A 97 5.29 -11.79 9.65
CA ASP A 97 6.00 -11.53 10.91
C ASP A 97 5.83 -10.10 11.46
N VAL A 98 4.93 -9.30 10.87
CA VAL A 98 4.70 -7.93 11.33
C VAL A 98 3.99 -7.93 12.67
N THR A 99 4.46 -7.06 13.57
CA THR A 99 3.78 -6.70 14.80
C THR A 99 3.14 -5.32 14.62
N ILE A 100 1.82 -5.25 14.82
CA ILE A 100 1.06 -4.01 14.77
C ILE A 100 0.53 -3.73 16.19
N SER A 101 0.53 -2.46 16.60
CA SER A 101 -0.06 -2.06 17.87
C SER A 101 -1.55 -2.44 17.92
N SER A 102 -2.03 -2.83 19.10
CA SER A 102 -3.46 -3.07 19.33
C SER A 102 -4.28 -1.81 19.05
N GLY A 103 -5.52 -1.99 18.57
CA GLY A 103 -6.47 -0.88 18.37
C GLY A 103 -6.42 -0.26 16.96
N VAL A 104 -5.96 -1.02 15.97
CA VAL A 104 -6.09 -0.64 14.55
C VAL A 104 -7.49 -1.00 14.08
N ASP A 105 -8.18 -0.02 13.50
CA ASP A 105 -9.53 -0.18 12.95
C ASP A 105 -9.49 -0.78 11.53
N LEU A 106 -8.49 -0.38 10.74
CA LEU A 106 -8.34 -0.75 9.33
C LEU A 106 -6.90 -1.17 8.98
N LEU A 107 -6.75 -2.34 8.39
CA LEU A 107 -5.55 -2.78 7.70
C LEU A 107 -5.66 -2.46 6.22
N ILE A 108 -4.61 -1.87 5.66
CA ILE A 108 -4.48 -1.64 4.23
C ILE A 108 -3.28 -2.43 3.76
N LEU A 109 -3.52 -3.40 2.89
CA LEU A 109 -2.50 -4.22 2.28
C LEU A 109 -2.34 -3.80 0.81
N MET A 110 -1.21 -3.15 0.50
CA MET A 110 -0.87 -2.80 -0.87
C MET A 110 -0.15 -3.97 -1.54
N GLY A 111 -0.80 -4.49 -2.58
CA GLY A 111 -0.39 -5.65 -3.33
C GLY A 111 0.42 -5.34 -4.58
N GLN A 112 1.29 -6.27 -4.91
CA GLN A 112 2.02 -6.35 -6.17
C GLN A 112 1.94 -7.77 -6.76
N SER A 113 1.02 -8.60 -6.26
CA SER A 113 0.90 -9.99 -6.67
C SER A 113 0.52 -10.12 -8.13
N ILE A 114 1.29 -10.95 -8.83
CA ILE A 114 0.96 -11.49 -10.15
C ILE A 114 0.13 -12.78 -10.06
N HIS A 115 -0.08 -13.29 -8.85
CA HIS A 115 -0.91 -14.46 -8.59
C HIS A 115 -2.39 -14.03 -8.52
N GLY A 116 -3.25 -14.83 -9.15
CA GLY A 116 -4.69 -14.64 -9.07
C GLY A 116 -5.28 -15.11 -7.75
N TRP A 117 -6.61 -15.07 -7.67
CA TRP A 117 -7.37 -15.80 -6.67
C TRP A 117 -7.13 -17.31 -6.81
N PRO A 118 -7.05 -18.11 -5.72
CA PRO A 118 -7.57 -17.88 -4.37
C PRO A 118 -6.53 -17.54 -3.27
N ASP A 119 -5.23 -17.57 -3.57
CA ASP A 119 -4.18 -17.47 -2.53
C ASP A 119 -4.22 -16.13 -1.78
N VAL A 120 -4.46 -15.05 -2.52
CA VAL A 120 -4.63 -13.68 -1.98
C VAL A 120 -5.76 -13.60 -0.96
N LEU A 121 -6.90 -14.26 -1.21
CA LEU A 121 -8.03 -14.26 -0.28
C LEU A 121 -7.66 -14.93 1.03
N SER A 122 -7.05 -16.12 0.96
CA SER A 122 -6.67 -16.87 2.16
C SER A 122 -5.69 -16.08 3.02
N TYR A 123 -4.72 -15.43 2.38
CA TYR A 123 -3.77 -14.55 3.04
C TYR A 123 -4.43 -13.35 3.73
N CYS A 124 -5.29 -12.62 3.00
CA CYS A 124 -6.03 -11.48 3.55
C CYS A 124 -6.89 -11.87 4.75
N MET A 125 -7.61 -13.00 4.67
CA MET A 125 -8.42 -13.49 5.78
C MET A 125 -7.59 -13.84 7.02
N LYS A 126 -6.44 -14.52 6.84
CA LYS A 126 -5.52 -14.82 7.94
C LYS A 126 -4.99 -13.55 8.60
N LEU A 127 -4.63 -12.56 7.78
CA LEU A 127 -4.07 -11.30 8.28
C LEU A 127 -5.12 -10.47 9.04
N SER A 128 -6.32 -10.33 8.48
CA SER A 128 -7.45 -9.66 9.14
C SER A 128 -7.77 -10.31 10.50
N GLY A 129 -7.87 -11.65 10.54
CA GLY A 129 -8.12 -12.38 11.78
C GLY A 129 -6.98 -12.33 12.80
N LYS A 130 -5.71 -12.24 12.35
CA LYS A 130 -4.54 -12.10 13.25
C LYS A 130 -4.61 -10.79 14.06
N PHE A 131 -5.09 -9.72 13.45
CA PHE A 131 -5.12 -8.39 14.07
C PHE A 131 -6.50 -7.96 14.55
N GLY A 132 -7.56 -8.70 14.23
CA GLY A 132 -8.94 -8.38 14.61
C GLY A 132 -9.43 -7.07 14.00
N ALA A 133 -9.02 -6.80 12.76
CA ALA A 133 -9.28 -5.55 12.06
C ALA A 133 -9.84 -5.80 10.66
N GLN A 134 -10.67 -4.88 10.17
CA GLN A 134 -11.10 -4.90 8.77
C GLN A 134 -9.87 -4.75 7.88
N LEU A 135 -9.81 -5.46 6.76
CA LEU A 135 -8.70 -5.39 5.82
C LEU A 135 -9.17 -4.99 4.44
N ALA A 136 -8.52 -3.99 3.87
CA ALA A 136 -8.61 -3.61 2.47
C ALA A 136 -7.33 -4.01 1.74
N TYR A 137 -7.46 -4.91 0.77
CA TYR A 137 -6.38 -5.29 -0.13
C TYR A 137 -6.52 -4.54 -1.46
N VAL A 138 -5.46 -3.88 -1.89
CA VAL A 138 -5.42 -3.12 -3.14
C VAL A 138 -4.27 -3.63 -3.99
N ASN A 139 -4.58 -4.28 -5.11
CA ASN A 139 -3.58 -4.74 -6.06
C ASN A 139 -3.59 -3.92 -7.35
N LEU A 140 -2.46 -3.96 -8.05
CA LEU A 140 -2.33 -3.43 -9.40
C LEU A 140 -3.18 -4.23 -10.40
N LEU A 141 -3.67 -3.56 -11.44
CA LEU A 141 -4.35 -4.18 -12.57
C LEU A 141 -3.66 -3.75 -13.87
N GLY A 142 -3.26 -4.71 -14.70
CA GLY A 142 -2.66 -4.45 -16.01
C GLY A 142 -1.41 -5.30 -16.28
N GLY A 143 -0.66 -4.93 -17.32
CA GLY A 143 0.58 -5.62 -17.70
C GLY A 143 1.78 -4.69 -17.69
N TYR A 144 2.92 -5.22 -17.28
CA TYR A 144 4.22 -4.54 -17.38
C TYR A 144 5.30 -5.57 -17.75
N GLU A 145 5.97 -5.34 -18.88
CA GLU A 145 6.89 -6.30 -19.49
C GLU A 145 6.26 -7.71 -19.64
N SER A 146 6.79 -8.70 -18.90
CA SER A 146 6.33 -10.09 -18.89
C SER A 146 5.36 -10.40 -17.77
N GLN A 147 5.04 -9.43 -16.92
CA GLN A 147 4.18 -9.59 -15.75
C GLN A 147 2.76 -9.11 -16.04
N VAL A 148 1.79 -9.82 -15.47
CA VAL A 148 0.36 -9.46 -15.49
C VAL A 148 -0.13 -9.39 -14.06
N PHE A 149 -0.63 -8.22 -13.67
CA PHE A 149 -1.26 -7.99 -12.39
C PHE A 149 -2.78 -8.16 -12.57
N PRO A 150 -3.40 -9.15 -11.93
CA PRO A 150 -4.81 -9.49 -12.14
C PRO A 150 -5.78 -8.53 -11.44
N GLY A 151 -5.29 -7.57 -10.66
CA GLY A 151 -6.12 -6.78 -9.75
C GLY A 151 -6.68 -7.68 -8.65
N GLY A 152 -8.00 -7.68 -8.53
CA GLY A 152 -8.69 -8.50 -7.52
C GLY A 152 -8.65 -7.91 -6.12
N SER A 153 -8.57 -6.57 -6.02
CA SER A 153 -8.73 -5.82 -4.77
C SER A 153 -9.99 -6.26 -4.03
N LEU A 154 -9.90 -6.39 -2.71
CA LEU A 154 -10.98 -6.91 -1.88
C LEU A 154 -11.04 -6.17 -0.55
N VAL A 155 -12.17 -6.30 0.12
CA VAL A 155 -12.32 -5.95 1.52
C VAL A 155 -12.77 -7.20 2.25
N CYS A 156 -12.08 -7.59 3.31
CA CYS A 156 -12.54 -8.60 4.24
C CYS A 156 -12.72 -8.00 5.62
N ASP A 157 -13.75 -8.46 6.30
CA ASP A 157 -14.04 -8.06 7.67
C ASP A 157 -13.58 -9.15 8.63
N ASP A 158 -13.32 -8.78 9.88
CA ASP A 158 -13.09 -9.70 11.00
C ASP A 158 -14.40 -10.38 11.43
N ALA A 159 -15.24 -10.75 10.45
CA ALA A 159 -16.30 -11.71 10.70
C ALA A 159 -15.58 -13.03 10.98
N LYS A 160 -15.27 -13.25 12.26
CA LYS A 160 -14.89 -14.53 12.88
C LYS A 160 -15.24 -15.64 11.92
N VAL A 161 -14.23 -16.26 11.33
CA VAL A 161 -14.43 -17.36 10.38
C VAL A 161 -15.14 -18.49 11.15
N CYS A 162 -16.47 -18.43 11.19
CA CYS A 162 -17.30 -19.56 11.54
C CYS A 162 -17.21 -20.47 10.33
N LEU A 163 -16.23 -21.37 10.35
CA LEU A 163 -16.31 -22.59 9.57
C LEU A 163 -17.56 -23.34 10.08
N SER A 164 -18.73 -23.04 9.51
CA SER A 164 -19.86 -23.95 9.58
C SER A 164 -19.46 -25.17 8.75
N SER A 165 -18.93 -26.18 9.44
CA SER A 165 -18.91 -27.52 8.89
C SER A 165 -20.36 -27.93 8.62
N LYS A 166 -20.62 -28.34 7.39
CA LYS A 166 -21.71 -29.27 7.09
C LYS A 166 -21.10 -30.62 6.78
#